data_AF-A0AAV2NF33-F1
#
_entry.id   AF-A0AAV2NF33-F1
#
_cell.length_a   1.000
_cell.length_b   1.000
_cell.length_c   1.000
_cell.angle_alpha   90.00
_cell.angle_beta   90.00
_cell.angle_gamma   90.00
#
_symmetry.space_group_name_H-M   'P 1'
#
loop_
_entity.id
_entity.type
_entity.pdbx_description
1 polymer ?
#
loop_
_entity_poly.entity_id
_entity_poly.type
_entity_poly.pdbx_seq_one_letter_code
_entity_poly.pdbx_strand_id
1 'polypeptide(L)'
;MLDTAARLFYRYVCKRSSTFTLGIVISAVFFERAYDEACEYIFETVNNGRLWKHIKHRYENSMTETRYTHGDQPQASTDNKKNR
;
A
#
# COMPACT_ATOMS: atom_id res chain seq x y z
N MET A 1 -32.97 4.63 17.07
CA MET A 1 -32.15 4.71 15.83
C MET A 1 -31.13 3.56 15.77
N LEU A 2 -30.19 3.47 16.71
CA LEU A 2 -29.19 2.37 16.78
C LEU A 2 -29.83 0.97 16.92
N ASP A 3 -30.88 0.88 17.73
CA ASP A 3 -31.66 -0.34 17.97
C ASP A 3 -32.22 -0.95 16.67
N THR A 4 -32.68 -0.11 15.75
CA THR A 4 -33.24 -0.55 14.47
C THR A 4 -32.14 -1.11 13.56
N ALA A 5 -30.97 -0.49 13.53
CA ALA A 5 -29.83 -0.95 12.75
C ALA A 5 -29.29 -2.29 13.27
N ALA A 6 -29.13 -2.44 14.59
CA ALA A 6 -28.70 -3.70 15.20
C ALA A 6 -29.69 -4.84 14.93
N ARG A 7 -31.00 -4.56 15.00
CA ARG A 7 -32.06 -5.53 14.69
C ARG A 7 -32.06 -5.93 13.21
N LEU A 8 -31.79 -5.00 12.30
CA LEU A 8 -31.63 -5.29 10.87
C LEU A 8 -30.40 -6.15 10.63
N PHE A 9 -29.24 -5.76 11.17
CA PHE A 9 -28.00 -6.51 11.01
C PHE A 9 -28.13 -7.95 11.54
N TYR A 10 -28.71 -8.12 12.73
CA TYR A 10 -28.97 -9.45 13.28
C TYR A 10 -29.88 -10.27 12.35
N ARG A 11 -30.98 -9.70 11.84
CA ARG A 11 -31.92 -10.42 10.97
C ARG A 11 -31.31 -10.85 9.64
N TYR A 12 -30.46 -10.02 9.04
CA TYR A 12 -29.92 -10.25 7.70
C TYR A 12 -28.58 -10.99 7.70
N VAL A 13 -27.72 -10.74 8.69
CA VAL A 13 -26.35 -11.27 8.70
C VAL A 13 -26.19 -12.39 9.74
N CYS A 14 -26.62 -12.15 10.99
CA CYS A 14 -26.33 -13.07 12.10
C CYS A 14 -27.40 -14.14 12.36
N LYS A 15 -28.61 -14.02 11.83
CA LYS A 15 -29.75 -14.90 12.17
C LYS A 15 -29.61 -16.32 11.63
N ARG A 16 -28.98 -16.49 10.46
CA ARG A 16 -28.80 -17.80 9.81
C ARG A 16 -27.33 -18.13 9.73
N SER A 17 -26.93 -19.31 10.21
CA SER A 17 -25.52 -19.71 10.31
C SER A 17 -24.80 -19.69 8.96
N SER A 18 -25.49 -20.01 7.86
CA SER A 18 -24.90 -19.97 6.51
C SER A 18 -24.56 -18.56 6.03
N THR A 19 -25.43 -17.57 6.22
CA THR A 19 -25.14 -16.15 5.89
C THR A 19 -24.13 -15.56 6.85
N PHE A 20 -24.11 -16.01 8.09
CA PHE A 20 -23.12 -15.59 9.08
C PHE A 20 -21.71 -16.04 8.68
N THR A 21 -21.52 -17.32 8.36
CA THR A 21 -20.23 -17.83 7.89
C THR A 21 -19.79 -17.15 6.60
N LEU A 22 -20.70 -16.95 5.64
CA LEU A 22 -20.40 -16.22 4.41
C LEU A 22 -19.95 -14.78 4.71
N GLY A 23 -20.64 -14.09 5.61
CA GLY A 23 -20.28 -12.75 6.06
C GLY A 23 -18.89 -12.70 6.70
N ILE A 24 -18.53 -13.69 7.53
CA ILE A 24 -17.20 -13.79 8.12
C ILE A 24 -16.12 -13.98 7.04
N VAL A 25 -16.32 -14.90 6.10
CA VAL A 25 -15.31 -15.18 5.05
C VAL A 25 -15.07 -13.93 4.20
N ILE A 26 -16.14 -13.27 3.76
CA ILE A 26 -16.03 -12.03 2.99
C ILE A 26 -15.32 -10.97 3.83
N SER A 27 -15.76 -10.76 5.07
CA SER A 27 -15.16 -9.75 5.95
C SER A 27 -13.68 -10.04 6.19
N ALA A 28 -13.28 -11.29 6.37
CA ALA A 28 -11.89 -11.68 6.59
C ALA A 28 -11.01 -11.30 5.39
N VAL A 29 -11.43 -11.61 4.16
CA VAL A 29 -10.67 -11.28 2.95
C VAL A 29 -10.47 -9.77 2.78
N PHE A 30 -11.51 -8.97 3.05
CA PHE A 30 -11.38 -7.51 3.01
C PHE A 30 -10.58 -6.97 4.19
N PHE A 31 -10.73 -7.57 5.37
CA PHE A 31 -10.02 -7.19 6.58
C PHE A 31 -8.52 -7.43 6.44
N GLU A 32 -8.08 -8.54 5.85
CA GLU A 32 -6.66 -8.83 5.59
C GLU A 32 -5.97 -7.66 4.87
N ARG A 33 -6.54 -7.20 3.75
CA ARG A 33 -5.96 -6.10 2.95
C ARG A 33 -5.93 -4.77 3.71
N ALA A 34 -7.02 -4.43 4.38
CA ALA A 34 -7.09 -3.20 5.15
C ALA A 34 -6.18 -3.23 6.38
N TYR A 35 -6.06 -4.39 7.01
CA TYR A 35 -5.25 -4.58 8.21
C TYR A 35 -3.77 -4.53 7.89
N ASP A 36 -3.32 -5.17 6.80
CA ASP A 36 -1.94 -5.12 6.35
C ASP A 36 -1.48 -3.66 6.13
N GLU A 37 -2.26 -2.86 5.38
CA GLU A 37 -1.94 -1.45 5.14
C GLU A 37 -2.00 -0.60 6.42
N ALA A 38 -3.00 -0.84 7.28
CA ALA A 38 -3.13 -0.11 8.54
C ALA A 38 -1.96 -0.40 9.48
N CYS A 39 -1.57 -1.66 9.60
CA CYS A 39 -0.45 -2.08 10.44
C CYS A 39 0.88 -1.53 9.93
N GLU A 40 1.12 -1.58 8.61
CA GLU A 40 2.32 -0.97 8.04
C GLU A 40 2.33 0.53 8.33
N TYR A 41 1.23 1.25 8.06
CA TYR A 41 1.15 2.69 8.32
C TYR A 41 1.43 3.06 9.78
N ILE A 42 0.82 2.35 10.73
CA ILE A 42 1.06 2.56 12.16
C ILE A 42 2.52 2.27 12.49
N PHE A 43 3.08 1.19 11.94
CA PHE A 43 4.46 0.80 12.19
C PHE A 43 5.48 1.80 11.62
N GLU A 44 5.27 2.30 10.39
CA GLU A 44 6.12 3.35 9.82
C GLU A 44 6.03 4.61 10.66
N THR A 45 4.81 4.98 11.08
CA THR A 45 4.56 6.21 11.84
C THR A 45 5.27 6.19 13.18
N VAL A 46 5.21 5.06 13.89
CA VAL A 46 5.87 4.88 15.18
C VAL A 46 7.40 4.83 15.02
N ASN A 47 7.90 4.28 13.92
CA ASN A 47 9.34 4.10 13.69
C ASN A 47 9.90 5.06 12.63
N ASN A 48 9.30 6.23 12.53
CA ASN A 48 9.73 7.29 11.62
C ASN A 48 11.22 7.61 11.80
N GLY A 49 11.95 7.70 10.69
CA GLY A 49 13.39 7.94 10.68
C GLY A 49 14.31 6.78 11.08
N ARG A 50 13.79 5.66 11.60
CA ARG A 50 14.59 4.48 11.98
C ARG A 50 14.54 3.34 10.94
N LEU A 51 13.50 3.30 10.10
CA LEU A 51 13.37 2.26 9.09
C LEU A 51 14.31 2.49 7.91
N TRP A 52 14.82 1.38 7.37
CA TRP A 52 15.66 1.38 6.16
C TRP A 52 15.00 2.13 5.00
N LYS A 53 13.69 1.96 4.78
CA LYS A 53 12.95 2.68 3.71
C LYS A 53 13.11 4.20 3.76
N HIS A 54 13.27 4.77 4.96
CA HIS A 54 13.50 6.20 5.14
C HIS A 54 14.95 6.62 4.90
N ILE A 55 15.92 5.72 5.08
CA ILE A 55 17.37 6.03 4.99
C ILE A 55 17.96 5.58 3.65
N LYS A 56 17.32 4.63 2.96
CA LYS A 56 17.76 3.98 1.72
C LYS A 56 18.14 4.98 0.62
N HIS A 57 17.41 6.09 0.51
CA HIS A 57 17.70 7.18 -0.46
C HIS A 57 19.12 7.73 -0.34
N ARG A 58 19.75 7.65 0.84
CA ARG A 58 21.13 8.10 1.07
C ARG A 58 22.19 7.15 0.51
N TYR A 59 21.83 5.90 0.25
CA TYR A 59 22.77 4.84 -0.17
C TYR A 59 22.55 4.39 -1.62
N GLU A 60 21.33 4.53 -2.16
CA GLU A 60 21.07 4.23 -3.59
C GLU A 60 21.61 5.33 -4.52
N ASN A 61 21.57 6.61 -4.13
CA ASN A 61 22.11 7.70 -4.96
C ASN A 61 23.65 7.62 -5.11
N SER A 62 24.35 7.15 -4.08
CA SER A 62 25.81 6.92 -4.14
C SER A 62 26.20 5.79 -5.09
N MET A 63 25.29 4.86 -5.40
CA MET A 63 25.57 3.73 -6.30
C MET A 63 25.21 4.05 -7.76
N THR A 64 24.31 5.00 -7.98
CA THR A 64 23.92 5.49 -9.32
C THR A 64 24.93 6.52 -9.85
N GLU A 65 25.39 7.48 -9.03
CA GLU A 65 26.47 8.40 -9.45
C GLU A 65 27.77 7.65 -9.74
N THR A 66 28.11 6.61 -8.97
CA THR A 66 29.35 5.82 -9.17
C THR A 66 29.25 4.76 -10.28
N ARG A 67 28.04 4.33 -10.69
CA ARG A 67 27.86 3.40 -11.82
C ARG A 67 27.82 4.08 -13.20
N TYR A 68 27.54 5.37 -13.29
CA TYR A 68 27.51 6.09 -14.57
C TYR A 68 28.77 6.91 -14.88
N THR A 69 29.74 6.97 -13.97
CA THR A 69 31.05 7.61 -14.21
C THR A 69 32.19 6.60 -14.37
N HIS A 70 31.92 5.42 -14.94
CA HIS A 70 32.98 4.50 -15.37
C HIS A 70 32.54 3.69 -16.60
N GLY A 71 32.73 4.27 -17.79
CA GLY A 71 32.59 3.58 -19.07
C GLY A 71 31.55 4.22 -20.00
N ASP A 72 32.07 5.03 -20.92
CA ASP A 72 31.53 5.30 -22.26
C ASP A 72 30.27 6.20 -22.39
N GLN A 73 30.53 7.46 -22.72
CA GLN A 73 29.58 8.32 -23.44
C GLN A 73 29.59 7.99 -24.94
N PRO A 74 28.41 7.92 -25.57
CA PRO A 74 28.22 8.74 -26.77
C PRO A 74 26.98 9.64 -26.63
N GLN A 75 27.18 10.94 -26.89
CA GLN A 75 26.11 11.92 -27.13
C GLN A 75 25.25 11.47 -28.32
N ALA A 76 23.92 11.46 -28.15
CA ALA A 76 22.97 11.34 -29.26
C ALA A 76 22.11 12.61 -29.35
N SER A 77 22.08 13.15 -30.57
CA SER A 77 21.67 14.50 -30.96
C SER A 77 20.23 14.90 -30.64
N THR A 78 20.08 16.21 -30.47
CA THR A 78 18.87 17.01 -30.53
C THR A 78 17.95 16.63 -31.70
N ASP A 79 16.63 16.57 -31.48
CA ASP A 79 15.65 17.56 -31.96
C ASP A 79 14.23 16.96 -32.12
N ASN A 80 13.24 17.80 -31.80
CA ASN A 80 11.87 17.81 -32.31
C ASN A 80 10.84 16.72 -31.91
N LYS A 81 10.00 17.06 -30.91
CA LYS A 81 8.55 16.77 -30.99
C LYS A 81 7.72 17.71 -30.11
N LYS A 82 7.50 18.95 -30.56
CA LYS A 82 6.46 19.84 -30.00
C LYS A 82 5.76 20.61 -31.12
N ASN A 83 5.08 19.88 -32.01
CA ASN A 83 4.14 20.41 -33.00
C ASN A 83 3.62 19.31 -33.94
N ARG A 84 2.64 18.53 -33.47
CA ARG A 84 1.47 18.13 -34.27
C ARG A 84 0.35 17.63 -33.37
#